data_AF-A0A9P7AHF3-F1
#
_entry.id   AF-A0A9P7AHF3-F1
#
_cell.length_a   1.000
_cell.length_b   1.000
_cell.length_c   1.000
_cell.angle_alpha   90.00
_cell.angle_beta   90.00
_cell.angle_gamma   90.00
#
_symmetry.space_group_name_H-M   'P 1'
#
loop_
_entity.id
_entity.type
_entity.pdbx_description
1 polymer ?
#
loop_
_entity_poly.entity_id
_entity_poly.type
_entity_poly.pdbx_seq_one_letter_code
_entity_poly.pdbx_strand_id
1 'polypeptide(L)'
;MSSGDEMDAWKTTTRPKPRKKQRTVSPQPSTSKQSSNRQLIAESSHSLPSSSDDIELIDPPPNPLASTVRPQKKKGLGKASESRPNGKAPDSHSKSKQESQAKGKAPESQAKSKDTHVKPKPVKPAAKKLPFPAPIAEDLSNHSEPEHEPDKLPLSPRIHKELERWKAKTKDLEHQRDKLSQQLEELFQVRKTDAEQALDDLTALYDSRSKTQQSIISTLQTQLASQSPFFRTSESEPEPNPPSRSTHPPLNSSTLAIPHFLTRATADAEQRTLHDKLARMQDELAAKDAVIGQRERQIAELEQSVKDIRIELDAEIARSKQLLARQPHPHTKTSSTDADPKHAAIIQFYRDFSNLLVLNVKWEPRKGAEDDIVHTCVYTYVATVKDETDALENVAKSISFSLRAYTEVSESEDPEMDRRVKYTPLELEKLSDDFKERLGFLASGFTFPHKQAALFLGSLTRQMETAFESERTESAADEHEERREEVVDVDDL
;
A
#
# COMPACT_ATOMS: atom_id res chain seq x y z
N MET A 1 55.88 30.84 -28.43
CA MET A 1 56.60 30.58 -27.17
C MET A 1 55.70 29.64 -26.38
N SER A 2 55.96 28.34 -26.45
CA SER A 2 56.69 27.56 -25.42
C SER A 2 55.83 27.45 -24.16
N SER A 3 55.50 26.31 -23.56
CA SER A 3 55.83 24.89 -23.71
C SER A 3 55.15 24.24 -22.50
N GLY A 4 54.53 23.07 -22.62
CA GLY A 4 53.90 22.41 -21.48
C GLY A 4 53.20 21.11 -21.87
N ASP A 5 53.99 20.22 -22.46
CA ASP A 5 53.71 18.81 -22.73
C ASP A 5 54.09 17.96 -21.50
N GLU A 6 53.63 16.70 -21.48
CA GLU A 6 53.99 15.60 -20.56
C GLU A 6 53.31 15.50 -19.17
N MET A 7 52.44 14.48 -19.02
CA MET A 7 52.82 13.25 -18.30
C MET A 7 51.67 12.20 -18.33
N ASP A 8 51.91 11.15 -19.11
CA ASP A 8 51.34 9.82 -18.99
C ASP A 8 51.75 9.14 -17.66
N ALA A 9 50.87 8.32 -17.05
CA ALA A 9 51.21 7.05 -16.39
C ALA A 9 50.03 6.43 -15.58
N TRP A 10 49.18 5.65 -16.27
CA TRP A 10 48.92 4.23 -16.01
C TRP A 10 49.13 3.73 -14.56
N LYS A 11 48.02 3.49 -13.82
CA LYS A 11 48.00 2.54 -12.69
C LYS A 11 46.82 1.58 -12.82
N THR A 12 47.13 0.42 -13.39
CA THR A 12 46.36 -0.83 -13.29
C THR A 12 46.17 -1.22 -11.83
N THR A 13 44.92 -1.24 -11.36
CA THR A 13 44.57 -1.81 -10.04
C THR A 13 44.21 -3.29 -10.18
N THR A 14 45.01 -4.12 -9.53
CA THR A 14 44.99 -5.58 -9.60
C THR A 14 43.94 -6.16 -8.65
N ARG A 15 43.02 -6.94 -9.20
CA ARG A 15 41.96 -7.70 -8.53
C ARG A 15 42.56 -8.82 -7.63
N PRO A 16 42.21 -8.95 -6.34
CA PRO A 16 42.66 -10.09 -5.54
C PRO A 16 41.79 -11.34 -5.79
N LYS A 17 42.47 -12.50 -5.90
CA LYS A 17 41.89 -13.85 -6.03
C LYS A 17 41.34 -14.36 -4.67
N PRO A 18 40.33 -15.25 -4.68
CA PRO A 18 39.72 -15.82 -3.48
C PRO A 18 40.59 -16.95 -2.89
N ARG A 19 40.81 -16.91 -1.56
CA ARG A 19 41.44 -18.01 -0.81
C ARG A 19 40.38 -19.02 -0.35
N LYS A 20 40.66 -20.30 -0.62
CA LYS A 20 39.93 -21.48 -0.16
C LYS A 20 40.27 -21.82 1.31
N LYS A 21 39.21 -22.13 2.06
CA LYS A 21 39.04 -23.15 3.12
C LYS A 21 40.10 -23.23 4.24
N GLN A 22 39.65 -22.99 5.48
CA GLN A 22 40.00 -23.85 6.60
C GLN A 22 38.83 -23.98 7.59
N ARG A 23 38.63 -25.23 8.01
CA ARG A 23 37.58 -25.78 8.86
C ARG A 23 38.22 -26.06 10.22
N THR A 24 37.71 -25.46 11.28
CA THR A 24 38.10 -25.74 12.68
C THR A 24 36.89 -25.38 13.55
N VAL A 25 36.02 -26.36 13.84
CA VAL A 25 35.95 -27.16 15.08
C VAL A 25 35.72 -26.28 16.33
N SER A 26 34.51 -26.42 16.86
CA SER A 26 33.99 -25.89 18.13
C SER A 26 34.83 -26.33 19.34
N PRO A 27 34.79 -25.54 20.43
CA PRO A 27 34.42 -26.17 21.70
C PRO A 27 33.50 -25.31 22.58
N GLN A 28 32.46 -25.94 23.10
CA GLN A 28 31.80 -25.65 24.37
C GLN A 28 32.01 -26.89 25.27
N PRO A 29 31.72 -26.87 26.58
CA PRO A 29 31.61 -25.75 27.53
C PRO A 29 32.51 -25.96 28.76
N SER A 30 32.73 -24.92 29.59
CA SER A 30 33.22 -25.13 30.95
C SER A 30 32.46 -24.26 31.96
N THR A 31 31.97 -24.95 32.98
CA THR A 31 31.18 -24.50 34.12
C THR A 31 32.06 -23.79 35.16
N SER A 32 31.59 -22.68 35.73
CA SER A 32 32.04 -22.16 37.04
C SER A 32 31.05 -21.09 37.52
N LYS A 33 30.10 -21.41 38.40
CA LYS A 33 30.14 -21.19 39.86
C LYS A 33 30.60 -19.78 40.31
N GLN A 34 29.61 -18.97 40.71
CA GLN A 34 29.34 -18.55 42.08
C GLN A 34 30.37 -17.66 42.84
N SER A 35 30.07 -16.37 42.96
CA SER A 35 30.21 -15.49 44.15
C SER A 35 29.62 -14.11 43.80
N SER A 36 28.60 -13.58 44.47
CA SER A 36 28.60 -12.96 45.81
C SER A 36 29.74 -11.95 46.01
N ASN A 37 29.49 -10.65 45.83
CA ASN A 37 29.46 -9.64 46.91
C ASN A 37 29.32 -8.20 46.38
N ARG A 38 28.27 -7.51 46.82
CA ARG A 38 28.24 -6.19 47.49
C ARG A 38 29.25 -5.11 47.04
N GLN A 39 28.73 -3.98 46.54
CA GLN A 39 28.99 -2.65 47.15
C GLN A 39 28.04 -1.56 46.63
N LEU A 40 27.39 -0.91 47.60
CA LEU A 40 26.76 0.39 47.54
C LEU A 40 27.85 1.45 47.31
N ILE A 41 27.65 2.37 46.37
CA ILE A 41 28.34 3.67 46.36
C ILE A 41 27.29 4.75 46.11
N ALA A 42 27.25 5.66 47.08
CA ALA A 42 26.46 6.86 47.13
C ALA A 42 27.04 7.95 46.21
N GLU A 43 26.14 8.83 45.76
CA GLU A 43 26.30 10.27 45.56
C GLU A 43 27.61 10.79 44.96
N SER A 44 27.52 11.30 43.73
CA SER A 44 28.33 12.45 43.32
C SER A 44 27.51 13.34 42.38
N SER A 45 27.09 14.45 42.95
CA SER A 45 26.54 15.63 42.31
C SER A 45 27.63 16.34 41.52
N HIS A 46 27.46 16.44 40.21
CA HIS A 46 28.18 17.39 39.37
C HIS A 46 27.19 18.22 38.56
N SER A 47 27.05 19.47 39.02
CA SER A 47 26.47 20.60 38.31
C SER A 47 27.26 20.92 37.04
N LEU A 48 26.56 20.94 35.92
CA LEU A 48 27.06 21.52 34.67
C LEU A 48 26.47 22.93 34.50
N PRO A 49 27.27 23.93 34.09
CA PRO A 49 26.77 25.26 33.81
C PRO A 49 25.99 25.26 32.49
N SER A 50 24.70 25.57 32.58
CA SER A 50 23.81 25.81 31.46
C SER A 50 24.15 27.17 30.84
N SER A 51 24.61 27.13 29.59
CA SER A 51 24.83 28.26 28.69
C SER A 51 24.23 27.85 27.35
N SER A 52 23.03 28.32 27.03
CA SER A 52 22.62 28.59 25.65
C SER A 52 21.26 29.29 25.62
N ASP A 53 21.30 30.50 25.07
CA ASP A 53 20.36 31.08 24.12
C ASP A 53 18.89 31.28 24.52
N ASP A 54 18.62 32.54 24.84
CA ASP A 54 17.35 33.23 24.60
C ASP A 54 16.84 32.93 23.18
N ILE A 55 15.85 32.05 23.09
CA ILE A 55 14.95 31.96 21.94
C ILE A 55 13.73 32.79 22.29
N GLU A 56 13.59 33.96 21.64
CA GLU A 56 12.36 34.74 21.68
C GLU A 56 11.18 33.87 21.22
N LEU A 57 10.29 33.63 22.17
CA LEU A 57 9.02 32.94 22.03
C LEU A 57 8.11 33.76 21.10
N ILE A 58 8.02 33.37 19.84
CA ILE A 58 6.99 33.90 18.92
C ILE A 58 5.66 33.24 19.31
N ASP A 59 4.78 34.02 19.93
CA ASP A 59 3.40 33.63 20.21
C ASP A 59 2.68 33.19 18.92
N PRO A 60 2.04 32.00 18.88
CA PRO A 60 1.18 31.63 17.78
C PRO A 60 -0.08 32.51 17.76
N PRO A 61 -0.61 32.85 16.56
CA PRO A 61 -1.79 33.70 16.44
C PRO A 61 -3.03 33.06 17.10
N PRO A 62 -3.93 33.86 17.70
CA PRO A 62 -5.09 33.37 18.41
C PRO A 62 -6.05 32.65 17.46
N ASN A 63 -6.29 31.37 17.72
CA ASN A 63 -7.33 30.58 17.07
C ASN A 63 -8.72 31.18 17.39
N PRO A 64 -9.58 31.41 16.39
CA PRO A 64 -10.94 31.88 16.63
C PRO A 64 -11.79 30.78 17.30
N LEU A 65 -12.47 31.19 18.38
CA LEU A 65 -13.40 30.43 19.19
C LEU A 65 -14.43 29.67 18.33
N ALA A 66 -14.36 28.33 18.35
CA ALA A 66 -15.43 27.48 17.84
C ALA A 66 -16.60 27.50 18.84
N SER A 67 -17.72 28.09 18.41
CA SER A 67 -18.98 28.10 19.13
C SER A 67 -19.55 26.68 19.27
N THR A 68 -19.69 26.20 20.49
CA THR A 68 -20.45 25.00 20.83
C THR A 68 -21.95 25.29 20.79
N VAL A 69 -22.57 25.07 19.63
CA VAL A 69 -24.04 24.93 19.52
C VAL A 69 -24.39 23.45 19.38
N ARG A 70 -24.89 22.92 20.49
CA ARG A 70 -25.46 21.59 20.69
C ARG A 70 -26.78 21.45 19.92
N PRO A 71 -26.99 20.46 19.03
CA PRO A 71 -28.33 20.12 18.57
C PRO A 71 -28.95 19.04 19.47
N GLN A 72 -30.14 19.36 19.97
CA GLN A 72 -30.99 18.46 20.73
C GLN A 72 -31.55 17.33 19.86
N LYS A 73 -31.73 16.18 20.52
CA LYS A 73 -32.54 15.02 20.10
C LYS A 73 -33.90 15.45 19.53
N LYS A 74 -34.25 14.98 18.33
CA LYS A 74 -35.65 14.79 17.93
C LYS A 74 -35.92 13.30 17.67
N LYS A 75 -36.81 12.76 18.50
CA LYS A 75 -37.52 11.50 18.31
C LYS A 75 -38.34 11.60 17.02
N GLY A 76 -38.20 10.64 16.13
CA GLY A 76 -39.05 10.42 14.96
C GLY A 76 -39.52 8.98 14.93
N LEU A 77 -40.79 8.80 15.28
CA LEU A 77 -41.56 7.55 15.25
C LEU A 77 -42.02 7.31 13.81
N GLY A 78 -41.84 6.11 13.23
CA GLY A 78 -42.38 5.83 11.89
C GLY A 78 -42.00 4.51 11.21
N LYS A 79 -42.72 3.43 11.57
CA LYS A 79 -43.31 2.36 10.74
C LYS A 79 -42.51 1.65 9.61
N ALA A 80 -42.26 0.37 9.88
CA ALA A 80 -42.65 -0.85 9.14
C ALA A 80 -42.60 -0.93 7.59
N SER A 81 -41.78 -1.88 7.11
CA SER A 81 -42.06 -2.86 6.02
C SER A 81 -40.84 -3.80 5.95
N GLU A 82 -40.87 -5.02 6.49
CA GLU A 82 -41.46 -6.26 5.94
C GLU A 82 -40.74 -6.85 4.71
N SER A 83 -40.52 -8.18 4.79
CA SER A 83 -40.16 -9.16 3.77
C SER A 83 -38.67 -9.52 3.52
N ARG A 84 -38.27 -10.66 4.12
CA ARG A 84 -37.36 -11.66 3.54
C ARG A 84 -38.04 -12.34 2.33
N PRO A 85 -37.32 -12.99 1.39
CA PRO A 85 -36.97 -14.42 1.53
C PRO A 85 -35.54 -14.74 1.01
N ASN A 86 -34.75 -15.61 1.67
CA ASN A 86 -34.68 -17.07 1.51
C ASN A 86 -34.22 -17.59 0.12
N GLY A 87 -33.07 -18.29 0.10
CA GLY A 87 -32.53 -19.14 -0.97
C GLY A 87 -31.04 -19.36 -0.71
N LYS A 88 -30.50 -20.47 -0.18
CA LYS A 88 -30.60 -21.92 -0.41
C LYS A 88 -29.88 -22.43 -1.68
N ALA A 89 -28.67 -22.97 -1.43
CA ALA A 89 -27.93 -24.06 -2.11
C ALA A 89 -27.17 -23.75 -3.43
N PRO A 90 -26.21 -24.61 -3.90
CA PRO A 90 -25.45 -25.69 -3.24
C PRO A 90 -23.92 -25.69 -3.48
N ASP A 91 -23.24 -26.56 -2.73
CA ASP A 91 -21.96 -27.19 -3.03
C ASP A 91 -21.84 -27.71 -4.47
N SER A 92 -20.66 -27.57 -5.09
CA SER A 92 -20.18 -28.56 -6.06
C SER A 92 -18.65 -28.56 -6.18
N HIS A 93 -18.07 -29.61 -5.60
CA HIS A 93 -16.81 -30.17 -6.07
C HIS A 93 -16.95 -30.66 -7.52
N SER A 94 -16.05 -30.25 -8.41
CA SER A 94 -15.63 -31.13 -9.51
C SER A 94 -14.20 -30.85 -9.96
N LYS A 95 -13.36 -31.87 -9.76
CA LYS A 95 -12.09 -32.07 -10.47
C LYS A 95 -12.42 -32.27 -11.95
N SER A 96 -11.79 -31.51 -12.85
CA SER A 96 -11.53 -32.02 -14.19
C SER A 96 -10.17 -31.54 -14.69
N LYS A 97 -9.47 -32.52 -15.26
CA LYS A 97 -8.10 -32.56 -15.73
C LYS A 97 -8.22 -32.65 -17.25
N GLN A 98 -7.67 -31.69 -18.00
CA GLN A 98 -7.26 -31.85 -19.40
C GLN A 98 -6.31 -30.70 -19.74
N GLU A 99 -5.04 -30.95 -20.02
CA GLU A 99 -4.48 -31.56 -21.24
C GLU A 99 -4.06 -30.48 -22.23
N SER A 100 -2.77 -30.52 -22.48
CA SER A 100 -1.92 -29.63 -23.25
C SER A 100 -2.38 -29.49 -24.70
N GLN A 101 -2.24 -28.30 -25.30
CA GLN A 101 -1.67 -28.22 -26.64
C GLN A 101 -1.02 -26.86 -26.94
N ALA A 102 0.16 -26.97 -27.54
CA ALA A 102 1.13 -25.94 -27.86
C ALA A 102 0.75 -25.09 -29.07
N LYS A 103 1.27 -23.85 -29.12
CA LYS A 103 2.11 -23.29 -30.20
C LYS A 103 1.97 -21.77 -30.25
N GLY A 104 3.11 -21.08 -30.40
CA GLY A 104 3.14 -19.92 -31.28
C GLY A 104 3.93 -18.71 -30.79
N LYS A 105 5.24 -18.74 -31.09
CA LYS A 105 6.04 -17.64 -31.66
C LYS A 105 5.95 -16.25 -31.02
N ALA A 106 7.05 -15.91 -30.34
CA ALA A 106 7.57 -14.55 -30.27
C ALA A 106 7.89 -13.98 -31.66
N PRO A 107 7.92 -12.64 -31.79
CA PRO A 107 9.02 -12.01 -32.49
C PRO A 107 9.77 -11.05 -31.57
N GLU A 108 11.06 -11.35 -31.49
CA GLU A 108 12.17 -10.47 -31.20
C GLU A 108 12.22 -9.32 -32.21
N SER A 109 12.38 -8.08 -31.74
CA SER A 109 13.01 -7.04 -32.57
C SER A 109 13.70 -5.98 -31.72
N GLN A 110 14.97 -5.85 -32.02
CA GLN A 110 15.97 -4.95 -31.48
C GLN A 110 15.77 -3.48 -31.88
N ALA A 111 16.30 -2.62 -30.99
CA ALA A 111 17.16 -1.46 -31.24
C ALA A 111 16.61 -0.15 -31.83
N LYS A 112 16.80 0.92 -31.01
CA LYS A 112 17.35 2.26 -31.32
C LYS A 112 16.58 3.10 -32.36
N SER A 113 16.16 4.34 -32.11
CA SER A 113 17.02 5.50 -31.83
C SER A 113 16.17 6.78 -31.72
N LYS A 114 16.60 7.71 -30.87
CA LYS A 114 16.64 9.19 -31.07
C LYS A 114 15.36 9.95 -31.45
N ASP A 115 14.80 10.58 -30.44
CA ASP A 115 14.73 12.05 -30.27
C ASP A 115 14.91 12.90 -31.55
N THR A 116 13.81 13.48 -32.05
CA THR A 116 13.79 14.82 -32.64
C THR A 116 12.37 15.35 -32.72
N HIS A 117 12.16 16.46 -32.04
CA HIS A 117 10.94 17.24 -31.98
C HIS A 117 10.62 17.87 -33.35
N VAL A 118 9.60 17.40 -34.07
CA VAL A 118 9.08 18.06 -35.29
C VAL A 118 7.55 18.07 -35.31
N LYS A 119 6.98 19.27 -35.47
CA LYS A 119 5.54 19.58 -35.56
C LYS A 119 4.82 18.74 -36.62
N PRO A 120 3.59 18.25 -36.36
CA PRO A 120 2.84 17.47 -37.35
C PRO A 120 2.26 18.36 -38.45
N LYS A 121 2.58 18.03 -39.70
CA LYS A 121 1.92 18.52 -40.92
C LYS A 121 0.96 17.42 -41.41
N PRO A 122 -0.29 17.71 -41.79
CA PRO A 122 -1.25 16.68 -42.15
C PRO A 122 -0.91 16.09 -43.53
N VAL A 123 -0.61 14.80 -43.57
CA VAL A 123 -0.37 14.04 -44.82
C VAL A 123 -1.54 13.11 -45.07
N LYS A 124 -2.11 13.24 -46.28
CA LYS A 124 -3.19 12.41 -46.85
C LYS A 124 -2.80 10.91 -46.85
N PRO A 125 -3.71 9.98 -46.54
CA PRO A 125 -3.40 8.56 -46.55
C PRO A 125 -3.27 8.05 -47.99
N ALA A 126 -2.06 7.61 -48.35
CA ALA A 126 -1.80 6.83 -49.55
C ALA A 126 -2.15 5.35 -49.27
N ALA A 127 -3.14 4.84 -50.00
CA ALA A 127 -3.57 3.45 -49.97
C ALA A 127 -2.44 2.52 -50.45
N LYS A 128 -1.89 1.70 -49.55
CA LYS A 128 -1.04 0.57 -49.91
C LYS A 128 -1.93 -0.63 -50.21
N LYS A 129 -2.07 -0.93 -51.50
CA LYS A 129 -2.63 -2.19 -52.02
C LYS A 129 -1.68 -3.34 -51.65
N LEU A 130 -2.20 -4.33 -50.94
CA LEU A 130 -1.61 -5.67 -50.85
C LEU A 130 -2.24 -6.56 -51.94
N PRO A 131 -1.48 -7.50 -52.53
CA PRO A 131 -1.97 -8.34 -53.61
C PRO A 131 -2.78 -9.51 -53.05
N PHE A 132 -4.08 -9.53 -53.36
CA PHE A 132 -4.90 -10.74 -53.26
C PHE A 132 -4.74 -11.54 -54.57
N PRO A 133 -4.64 -12.88 -54.50
CA PRO A 133 -4.66 -13.71 -55.71
C PRO A 133 -6.09 -13.71 -56.29
N ALA A 134 -6.16 -13.51 -57.60
CA ALA A 134 -7.38 -13.49 -58.39
C ALA A 134 -8.11 -14.85 -58.35
N PRO A 135 -9.44 -14.88 -58.20
CA PRO A 135 -10.23 -16.01 -58.66
C PRO A 135 -10.45 -15.89 -60.17
N ILE A 136 -10.20 -17.01 -60.84
CA ILE A 136 -10.42 -17.23 -62.26
C ILE A 136 -11.90 -16.95 -62.57
N ALA A 137 -12.11 -16.03 -63.51
CA ALA A 137 -13.40 -15.81 -64.14
C ALA A 137 -13.65 -16.96 -65.13
N GLU A 138 -14.70 -17.74 -64.88
CA GLU A 138 -15.42 -18.39 -65.96
C GLU A 138 -16.77 -17.70 -66.10
N ASP A 139 -16.85 -17.01 -67.23
CA ASP A 139 -18.01 -16.47 -67.89
C ASP A 139 -18.95 -17.63 -68.27
N LEU A 140 -20.25 -17.48 -68.02
CA LEU A 140 -21.32 -17.75 -69.00
C LEU A 140 -22.72 -17.75 -68.35
N SER A 141 -23.60 -17.08 -69.08
CA SER A 141 -25.02 -17.41 -69.27
C SER A 141 -26.05 -16.82 -68.29
N ASN A 142 -26.61 -15.71 -68.75
CA ASN A 142 -28.03 -15.40 -68.64
C ASN A 142 -28.89 -16.66 -68.79
N HIS A 143 -29.57 -17.07 -67.72
CA HIS A 143 -30.85 -17.76 -67.82
C HIS A 143 -31.75 -17.23 -66.71
N SER A 144 -32.78 -16.50 -67.14
CA SER A 144 -33.97 -16.19 -66.35
C SER A 144 -34.74 -17.50 -66.12
N GLU A 145 -34.75 -17.99 -64.88
CA GLU A 145 -35.65 -19.05 -64.42
C GLU A 145 -36.01 -18.84 -62.94
N PRO A 146 -37.17 -19.37 -62.51
CA PRO A 146 -38.05 -18.74 -61.54
C PRO A 146 -37.68 -19.05 -60.09
N GLU A 147 -38.27 -18.26 -59.20
CA GLU A 147 -38.39 -18.47 -57.76
C GLU A 147 -38.56 -19.96 -57.41
N HIS A 148 -37.45 -20.60 -57.04
CA HIS A 148 -37.48 -21.77 -56.18
C HIS A 148 -36.68 -21.39 -54.94
N GLU A 149 -37.40 -21.03 -53.88
CA GLU A 149 -36.90 -21.18 -52.51
C GLU A 149 -36.22 -22.55 -52.44
N PRO A 150 -34.90 -22.63 -52.23
CA PRO A 150 -34.29 -23.91 -51.96
C PRO A 150 -34.87 -24.34 -50.62
N ASP A 151 -35.77 -25.33 -50.68
CA ASP A 151 -36.20 -26.13 -49.55
C ASP A 151 -34.97 -26.33 -48.66
N LYS A 152 -34.99 -25.64 -47.52
CA LYS A 152 -33.94 -25.73 -46.50
C LYS A 152 -33.93 -27.18 -46.06
N LEU A 153 -33.09 -27.98 -46.71
CA LEU A 153 -32.83 -29.35 -46.34
C LEU A 153 -32.60 -29.33 -44.83
N PRO A 154 -33.39 -30.08 -44.03
CA PRO A 154 -33.34 -30.00 -42.60
C PRO A 154 -31.93 -30.35 -42.17
N LEU A 155 -31.15 -29.32 -41.82
CA LEU A 155 -29.83 -29.43 -41.26
C LEU A 155 -29.94 -30.43 -40.11
N SER A 156 -29.15 -31.50 -40.20
CA SER A 156 -29.31 -32.63 -39.29
C SER A 156 -29.37 -32.13 -37.85
N PRO A 157 -30.29 -32.65 -37.02
CA PRO A 157 -30.50 -32.15 -35.65
C PRO A 157 -29.23 -32.20 -34.79
N ARG A 158 -28.23 -32.97 -35.22
CA ARG A 158 -26.88 -33.03 -34.64
C ARG A 158 -26.09 -31.72 -34.82
N ILE A 159 -26.13 -31.11 -36.01
CA ILE A 159 -25.44 -29.86 -36.30
C ILE A 159 -26.05 -28.71 -35.47
N HIS A 160 -27.38 -28.69 -35.32
CA HIS A 160 -28.05 -27.69 -34.48
C HIS A 160 -27.62 -27.80 -33.00
N LYS A 161 -27.54 -29.01 -32.45
CA LYS A 161 -27.06 -29.23 -31.08
C LYS A 161 -25.60 -28.83 -30.90
N GLU A 162 -24.75 -29.08 -31.88
CA GLU A 162 -23.34 -28.64 -31.84
C GLU A 162 -23.22 -27.12 -31.92
N LEU A 163 -24.02 -26.46 -32.77
CA LEU A 163 -24.09 -24.99 -32.85
C LEU A 163 -24.52 -24.35 -31.53
N GLU A 164 -25.53 -24.91 -30.86
CA GLU A 164 -25.95 -24.44 -29.53
C GLU A 164 -24.85 -24.63 -28.48
N ARG A 165 -24.16 -25.78 -28.50
CA ARG A 165 -23.04 -26.04 -27.59
C ARG A 165 -21.89 -25.04 -27.80
N TRP A 166 -21.57 -24.70 -29.05
CA TRP A 166 -20.54 -23.70 -29.35
C TRP A 166 -20.97 -22.29 -28.94
N LYS A 167 -22.23 -21.91 -29.21
CA LYS A 167 -22.78 -20.62 -28.75
C LYS A 167 -22.74 -20.50 -27.23
N ALA A 168 -23.06 -21.56 -26.50
CA ALA A 168 -22.98 -21.58 -25.04
C ALA A 168 -21.53 -21.38 -24.55
N LYS A 169 -20.56 -22.06 -25.17
CA LYS A 169 -19.13 -21.88 -24.85
C LYS A 169 -18.63 -20.47 -25.14
N THR A 170 -19.05 -19.85 -26.25
CA THR A 170 -18.66 -18.47 -26.57
C THR A 170 -19.18 -17.51 -25.51
N LYS A 171 -20.45 -17.65 -25.09
CA LYS A 171 -21.03 -16.82 -24.02
C LYS A 171 -20.32 -17.02 -22.68
N ASP A 172 -19.95 -18.24 -22.34
CA ASP A 172 -19.23 -18.54 -21.10
C ASP A 172 -17.81 -17.93 -21.10
N LEU A 173 -17.11 -18.00 -22.23
CA LEU A 173 -15.80 -17.34 -22.40
C LEU A 173 -15.91 -15.80 -22.38
N GLU A 174 -16.94 -15.23 -22.98
CA GLU A 174 -17.22 -13.79 -22.90
C GLU A 174 -17.47 -13.36 -21.45
N HIS A 175 -18.27 -14.14 -20.70
CA HIS A 175 -18.52 -13.88 -19.29
C HIS A 175 -17.24 -13.97 -18.43
N GLN A 176 -16.38 -14.95 -18.70
CA GLN A 176 -15.09 -15.08 -18.01
C GLN A 176 -14.14 -13.92 -18.34
N ARG A 177 -14.09 -13.49 -19.61
CA ARG A 177 -13.33 -12.29 -20.02
C ARG A 177 -13.82 -11.08 -19.25
N ASP A 178 -15.13 -10.85 -19.20
CA ASP A 178 -15.71 -9.68 -18.56
C ASP A 178 -15.46 -9.66 -17.05
N LYS A 179 -15.57 -10.83 -16.42
CA LYS A 179 -15.25 -11.01 -15.00
C LYS A 179 -13.78 -10.71 -14.71
N LEU A 180 -12.85 -11.19 -15.54
CA LEU A 180 -11.42 -10.90 -15.39
C LEU A 180 -11.10 -9.42 -15.65
N SER A 181 -11.76 -8.79 -16.63
CA SER A 181 -11.60 -7.35 -16.85
C SER A 181 -12.11 -6.51 -15.68
N GLN A 182 -13.24 -6.91 -15.09
CA GLN A 182 -13.80 -6.23 -13.92
C GLN A 182 -12.87 -6.39 -12.70
N GLN A 183 -12.31 -7.58 -12.50
CA GLN A 183 -11.32 -7.81 -11.45
C GLN A 183 -10.05 -6.99 -11.65
N LEU A 184 -9.57 -6.83 -12.89
CA LEU A 184 -8.43 -5.97 -13.19
C LEU A 184 -8.75 -4.50 -12.90
N GLU A 185 -9.93 -4.02 -13.29
CA GLU A 185 -10.38 -2.66 -13.03
C GLU A 185 -10.54 -2.37 -11.53
N GLU A 186 -11.10 -3.31 -10.77
CA GLU A 186 -11.15 -3.24 -9.30
C GLU A 186 -9.74 -3.20 -8.70
N LEU A 187 -8.80 -4.01 -9.21
CA LEU A 187 -7.41 -4.01 -8.75
C LEU A 187 -6.69 -2.69 -9.08
N PHE A 188 -7.00 -2.07 -10.23
CA PHE A 188 -6.51 -0.75 -10.58
C PHE A 188 -7.12 0.35 -9.71
N GLN A 189 -8.40 0.25 -9.34
CA GLN A 189 -9.02 1.18 -8.41
C GLN A 189 -8.47 1.05 -6.98
N VAL A 190 -8.22 -0.17 -6.51
CA VAL A 190 -7.56 -0.43 -5.21
C VAL A 190 -6.10 0.07 -5.21
N ARG A 191 -5.46 0.15 -6.38
CA ARG A 191 -4.10 0.67 -6.54
C ARG A 191 -3.97 2.18 -6.65
N LYS A 192 -5.06 2.96 -6.68
CA LYS A 192 -4.98 4.37 -6.30
C LYS A 192 -4.66 4.43 -4.81
N THR A 193 -3.40 4.17 -4.50
CA THR A 193 -2.91 4.08 -3.14
C THR A 193 -3.09 5.44 -2.49
N ASP A 194 -3.31 5.46 -1.17
CA ASP A 194 -3.42 6.70 -0.39
C ASP A 194 -2.25 7.67 -0.67
N ALA A 195 -1.08 7.17 -1.09
CA ALA A 195 0.07 7.96 -1.51
C ALA A 195 -0.14 8.71 -2.85
N GLU A 196 -0.77 8.09 -3.85
CA GLU A 196 -1.12 8.76 -5.11
C GLU A 196 -2.21 9.81 -4.86
N GLN A 197 -3.20 9.49 -4.03
CA GLN A 197 -4.23 10.44 -3.64
C GLN A 197 -3.65 11.62 -2.85
N ALA A 198 -2.70 11.38 -1.93
CA ALA A 198 -2.02 12.44 -1.21
C ALA A 198 -1.17 13.34 -2.13
N LEU A 199 -0.59 12.77 -3.19
CA LEU A 199 0.14 13.53 -4.21
C LEU A 199 -0.82 14.39 -5.04
N ASP A 200 -1.97 13.84 -5.44
CA ASP A 200 -3.04 14.59 -6.11
C ASP A 200 -3.58 15.72 -5.23
N ASP A 201 -3.80 15.48 -3.94
CA ASP A 201 -4.25 16.52 -2.99
C ASP A 201 -3.18 17.62 -2.81
N LEU A 202 -1.91 17.23 -2.72
CA LEU A 202 -0.78 18.15 -2.59
C LEU A 202 -0.60 19.00 -3.86
N THR A 203 -0.72 18.40 -5.05
CA THR A 203 -0.68 19.14 -6.33
C THR A 203 -1.86 20.11 -6.44
N ALA A 204 -3.06 19.70 -6.05
CA ALA A 204 -4.23 20.58 -6.00
C ALA A 204 -4.03 21.78 -5.05
N LEU A 205 -3.39 21.58 -3.89
CA LEU A 205 -3.03 22.66 -2.95
C LEU A 205 -2.03 23.65 -3.55
N TYR A 206 -0.99 23.15 -4.23
CA TYR A 206 -0.01 24.03 -4.89
C TYR A 206 -0.62 24.83 -6.03
N ASP A 207 -1.50 24.23 -6.83
CA ASP A 207 -2.21 24.91 -7.91
C ASP A 207 -3.15 26.00 -7.37
N SER A 208 -3.86 25.72 -6.27
CA SER A 208 -4.69 26.70 -5.55
C SER A 208 -3.87 27.90 -5.06
N ARG A 209 -2.72 27.63 -4.42
CA ARG A 209 -1.80 28.68 -3.93
C ARG A 209 -1.24 29.50 -5.08
N SER A 210 -0.83 28.86 -6.16
CA SER A 210 -0.30 29.52 -7.37
C SER A 210 -1.34 30.46 -7.99
N LYS A 211 -2.59 30.01 -8.14
CA LYS A 211 -3.70 30.84 -8.62
C LYS A 211 -3.96 32.05 -7.72
N THR A 212 -3.88 31.86 -6.39
CA THR A 212 -4.05 32.95 -5.42
C THR A 212 -2.93 33.98 -5.54
N GLN A 213 -1.68 33.53 -5.67
CA GLN A 213 -0.53 34.42 -5.89
C GLN A 213 -0.64 35.20 -7.20
N GLN A 214 -1.04 34.54 -8.30
CA GLN A 214 -1.28 35.21 -9.57
C GLN A 214 -2.39 36.26 -9.49
N SER A 215 -3.47 35.97 -8.75
CA SER A 215 -4.54 36.94 -8.48
C SER A 215 -4.02 38.18 -7.73
N ILE A 216 -3.22 37.99 -6.68
CA ILE A 216 -2.61 39.10 -5.92
C ILE A 216 -1.67 39.93 -6.81
N ILE A 217 -0.84 39.28 -7.63
CA ILE A 217 0.04 40.00 -8.55
C ILE A 217 -0.78 40.81 -9.55
N SER A 218 -1.86 40.23 -10.09
CA SER A 218 -2.75 40.91 -11.02
C SER A 218 -3.44 42.12 -10.38
N THR A 219 -3.89 42.02 -9.13
CA THR A 219 -4.52 43.16 -8.43
C THR A 219 -3.52 44.27 -8.13
N LEU A 220 -2.31 43.92 -7.68
CA LEU A 220 -1.23 44.89 -7.46
C LEU A 220 -0.79 45.57 -8.77
N GLN A 221 -0.66 44.81 -9.86
CA GLN A 221 -0.36 45.38 -11.18
C GLN A 221 -1.47 46.32 -11.65
N THR A 222 -2.74 45.98 -11.38
CA THR A 222 -3.88 46.85 -11.70
C THR A 222 -3.84 48.14 -10.87
N GLN A 223 -3.50 48.06 -9.59
CA GLN A 223 -3.31 49.23 -8.71
C GLN A 223 -2.14 50.11 -9.16
N LEU A 224 -1.02 49.52 -9.56
CA LEU A 224 0.13 50.26 -10.09
C LEU A 224 -0.20 50.93 -11.42
N ALA A 225 -0.91 50.23 -12.32
CA ALA A 225 -1.34 50.80 -13.59
C ALA A 225 -2.29 51.98 -13.39
N SER A 226 -3.22 51.89 -12.43
CA SER A 226 -4.16 52.97 -12.10
C SER A 226 -3.53 54.16 -11.39
N GLN A 227 -2.39 53.98 -10.70
CA GLN A 227 -1.60 55.07 -10.09
C GLN A 227 -0.59 55.71 -11.06
N SER A 228 -0.17 55.01 -12.12
CA SER A 228 0.78 55.55 -13.11
C SER A 228 0.36 56.82 -13.89
N PRO A 229 -0.93 57.16 -14.13
CA PRO A 229 -1.26 58.41 -14.83
C PRO A 229 -0.85 59.67 -14.07
N PHE A 230 -0.57 59.58 -12.76
CA PHE A 230 -0.09 60.72 -11.96
C PHE A 230 1.36 61.14 -12.30
N PHE A 231 2.14 60.28 -12.97
CA PHE A 231 3.54 60.54 -13.31
C PHE A 231 3.77 60.95 -14.78
N ARG A 232 2.71 61.07 -15.60
CA ARG A 232 2.84 61.37 -17.05
C ARG A 232 2.47 62.80 -17.48
N THR A 233 2.16 63.70 -16.54
CA THR A 233 1.80 65.09 -16.86
C THR A 233 2.86 66.08 -16.36
N SER A 234 4.01 66.18 -17.02
CA SER A 234 4.85 67.39 -16.86
C SER A 234 5.84 67.70 -17.98
N GLU A 235 5.88 66.97 -19.11
CA GLU A 235 6.91 67.20 -20.11
C GLU A 235 6.37 67.19 -21.54
N SER A 236 5.75 68.31 -21.94
CA SER A 236 5.83 68.85 -23.31
C SER A 236 5.01 70.14 -23.45
N GLU A 237 5.66 71.27 -23.19
CA GLU A 237 5.58 72.40 -24.12
C GLU A 237 6.72 73.41 -23.86
N PRO A 238 7.66 73.58 -24.81
CA PRO A 238 8.60 74.69 -24.81
C PRO A 238 8.06 75.82 -25.69
N GLU A 239 7.46 76.85 -25.07
CA GLU A 239 7.12 78.12 -25.72
C GLU A 239 7.98 79.26 -25.13
N PRO A 240 8.65 80.09 -25.94
CA PRO A 240 9.50 81.18 -25.46
C PRO A 240 8.76 82.55 -25.42
N ASN A 241 8.46 83.05 -24.21
CA ASN A 241 8.39 84.47 -23.71
C ASN A 241 7.83 85.65 -24.58
N PRO A 242 7.47 86.84 -24.02
CA PRO A 242 6.80 87.27 -22.76
C PRO A 242 5.75 88.41 -23.05
N PRO A 243 5.51 89.45 -22.20
CA PRO A 243 4.93 89.52 -20.85
C PRO A 243 3.55 90.23 -20.84
N SER A 244 2.70 89.96 -19.84
CA SER A 244 1.67 90.95 -19.44
C SER A 244 1.31 90.85 -17.97
N ARG A 245 1.47 91.99 -17.31
CA ARG A 245 1.03 92.31 -15.95
C ARG A 245 -0.44 91.92 -15.77
N SER A 246 -0.74 91.20 -14.70
CA SER A 246 -2.03 91.37 -14.02
C SER A 246 -1.85 91.21 -12.53
N THR A 247 -2.49 92.12 -11.83
CA THR A 247 -2.28 92.50 -10.44
C THR A 247 -3.53 92.08 -9.66
N HIS A 248 -3.34 91.55 -8.44
CA HIS A 248 -4.28 91.51 -7.31
C HIS A 248 -5.20 90.27 -7.08
N PRO A 249 -5.55 89.99 -5.79
CA PRO A 249 -5.51 88.66 -5.15
C PRO A 249 -6.86 88.28 -4.48
N PRO A 250 -6.87 87.57 -3.33
CA PRO A 250 -6.74 86.12 -3.08
C PRO A 250 -8.10 85.49 -2.72
N LEU A 251 -8.22 84.16 -2.54
CA LEU A 251 -9.07 83.53 -1.50
C LEU A 251 -9.00 81.97 -1.61
N ASN A 252 -8.38 81.37 -0.61
CA ASN A 252 -8.88 80.18 0.11
C ASN A 252 -9.09 78.87 -0.68
N SER A 253 -8.04 78.05 -0.77
CA SER A 253 -8.26 76.61 -0.56
C SER A 253 -7.10 75.97 0.17
N SER A 254 -7.43 75.50 1.36
CA SER A 254 -6.60 74.83 2.34
C SER A 254 -6.26 73.42 1.88
N THR A 255 -5.05 73.22 1.38
CA THR A 255 -4.08 72.15 1.73
C THR A 255 -2.99 72.21 0.66
N LEU A 256 -2.18 73.27 0.74
CA LEU A 256 -0.87 73.31 0.10
C LEU A 256 -0.06 72.18 0.72
N ALA A 257 -0.04 71.02 0.06
CA ALA A 257 1.04 70.07 0.18
C ALA A 257 2.32 70.84 -0.12
N ILE A 258 2.99 71.30 0.93
CA ILE A 258 4.34 71.85 0.84
C ILE A 258 5.12 70.74 0.13
N PRO A 259 5.62 70.94 -1.10
CA PRO A 259 6.61 70.04 -1.63
C PRO A 259 7.77 70.18 -0.66
N HIS A 260 7.90 69.23 0.27
CA HIS A 260 9.10 69.05 1.04
C HIS A 260 10.18 68.85 -0.03
N PHE A 261 10.85 69.94 -0.40
CA PHE A 261 12.07 69.89 -1.17
C PHE A 261 12.97 68.98 -0.35
N LEU A 262 13.05 67.71 -0.78
CA LEU A 262 14.01 66.76 -0.26
C LEU A 262 15.34 67.47 -0.38
N THR A 263 15.85 67.92 0.77
CA THR A 263 17.18 68.50 0.84
C THR A 263 18.13 67.49 0.22
N ARG A 264 19.14 67.94 -0.52
CA ARG A 264 20.10 67.07 -1.18
C ARG A 264 20.65 65.98 -0.24
N ALA A 265 20.79 66.30 1.05
CA ALA A 265 21.15 65.35 2.10
C ALA A 265 20.13 64.19 2.28
N THR A 266 18.82 64.48 2.24
CA THR A 266 17.78 63.43 2.29
C THR A 266 17.76 62.58 1.02
N ALA A 267 17.96 63.16 -0.16
CA ALA A 267 18.06 62.40 -1.40
C ALA A 267 19.31 61.49 -1.43
N ASP A 268 20.46 61.99 -0.99
CA ASP A 268 21.70 61.21 -0.88
C ASP A 268 21.57 60.08 0.16
N ALA A 269 20.86 60.32 1.27
CA ALA A 269 20.58 59.30 2.28
C ALA A 269 19.67 58.21 1.72
N GLU A 270 18.58 58.57 1.04
CA GLU A 270 17.69 57.61 0.37
C GLU A 270 18.43 56.80 -0.69
N GLN A 271 19.26 57.44 -1.52
CA GLN A 271 20.07 56.76 -2.52
C GLN A 271 21.00 55.72 -1.89
N ARG A 272 21.66 56.02 -0.77
CA ARG A 272 22.46 55.04 -0.03
C ARG A 272 21.61 53.88 0.47
N THR A 273 20.44 54.15 1.07
CA THR A 273 19.56 53.06 1.53
C THR A 273 19.07 52.17 0.39
N LEU A 274 18.84 52.74 -0.81
CA LEU A 274 18.46 51.96 -1.99
C LEU A 274 19.63 51.11 -2.49
N HIS A 275 20.85 51.64 -2.54
CA HIS A 275 22.03 50.86 -2.88
C HIS A 275 22.29 49.72 -1.87
N ASP A 276 22.15 49.98 -0.58
CA ASP A 276 22.28 48.95 0.46
C ASP A 276 21.23 47.85 0.32
N LYS A 277 19.97 48.22 0.02
CA LYS A 277 18.89 47.26 -0.26
C LYS A 277 19.16 46.43 -1.52
N LEU A 278 19.64 47.07 -2.58
CA LEU A 278 20.01 46.38 -3.82
C LEU A 278 21.15 45.40 -3.58
N ALA A 279 22.18 45.79 -2.82
CA ALA A 279 23.28 44.91 -2.45
C ALA A 279 22.78 43.70 -1.65
N ARG A 280 21.94 43.91 -0.61
CA ARG A 280 21.34 42.81 0.16
C ARG A 280 20.50 41.88 -0.69
N MET A 281 19.69 42.40 -1.61
CA MET A 281 18.90 41.59 -2.52
C MET A 281 19.78 40.77 -3.48
N GLN A 282 20.90 41.34 -3.95
CA GLN A 282 21.86 40.61 -4.79
C GLN A 282 22.52 39.46 -4.00
N ASP A 283 22.91 39.70 -2.75
CA ASP A 283 23.46 38.67 -1.87
C ASP A 283 22.44 37.54 -1.59
N GLU A 284 21.18 37.90 -1.32
CA GLU A 284 20.11 36.92 -1.14
C GLU A 284 19.83 36.10 -2.40
N LEU A 285 19.88 36.72 -3.59
CA LEU A 285 19.73 36.02 -4.86
C LEU A 285 20.89 35.06 -5.08
N ALA A 286 22.13 35.49 -4.87
CA ALA A 286 23.30 34.64 -4.97
C ALA A 286 23.25 33.44 -4.00
N ALA A 287 22.79 33.68 -2.77
CA ALA A 287 22.60 32.62 -1.78
C ALA A 287 21.51 31.61 -2.22
N LYS A 288 20.38 32.10 -2.75
CA LYS A 288 19.31 31.23 -3.28
C LYS A 288 19.77 30.43 -4.49
N ASP A 289 20.52 31.04 -5.41
CA ASP A 289 21.09 30.36 -6.58
C ASP A 289 22.08 29.26 -6.17
N ALA A 290 22.88 29.48 -5.12
CA ALA A 290 23.76 28.46 -4.57
C ALA A 290 22.98 27.26 -3.99
N VAL A 291 21.87 27.51 -3.28
CA VAL A 291 20.99 26.46 -2.74
C VAL A 291 20.29 25.70 -3.87
N ILE A 292 19.82 26.40 -4.90
CA ILE A 292 19.20 25.79 -6.09
C ILE A 292 20.23 24.87 -6.77
N GLY A 293 21.44 25.36 -7.04
CA GLY A 293 22.51 24.56 -7.65
C GLY A 293 22.97 23.37 -6.78
N GLN A 294 22.81 23.42 -5.46
CA GLN A 294 23.03 22.25 -4.59
C GLN A 294 21.91 21.22 -4.73
N ARG A 295 20.64 21.67 -4.74
CA ARG A 295 19.48 20.79 -4.91
C ARG A 295 19.46 20.13 -6.29
N GLU A 296 19.80 20.86 -7.35
CA GLU A 296 19.91 20.31 -8.70
C GLU A 296 20.97 19.21 -8.79
N ARG A 297 22.11 19.37 -8.11
CA ARG A 297 23.14 18.31 -8.00
C ARG A 297 22.61 17.08 -7.27
N GLN A 298 21.89 17.25 -6.16
CA GLN A 298 21.30 16.13 -5.42
C GLN A 298 20.21 15.40 -6.24
N ILE A 299 19.40 16.15 -6.99
CA ILE A 299 18.40 15.57 -7.90
C ILE A 299 19.10 14.74 -8.97
N ALA A 300 20.15 15.26 -9.61
CA ALA A 300 20.91 14.52 -10.62
C ALA A 300 21.56 13.24 -10.07
N GLU A 301 22.08 13.27 -8.83
CA GLU A 301 22.64 12.10 -8.15
C GLU A 301 21.56 11.04 -7.86
N LEU A 302 20.40 11.45 -7.34
CA LEU A 302 19.28 10.54 -7.08
C LEU A 302 18.71 9.95 -8.38
N GLU A 303 18.58 10.74 -9.43
CA GLU A 303 18.16 10.25 -10.75
C GLU A 303 19.14 9.22 -11.33
N GLN A 304 20.44 9.41 -11.10
CA GLN A 304 21.46 8.45 -11.49
C GLN A 304 21.34 7.14 -10.67
N SER A 305 21.18 7.25 -9.34
CA SER A 305 20.94 6.11 -8.46
C SER A 305 19.70 5.29 -8.88
N VAL A 306 18.60 5.95 -9.23
CA VAL A 306 17.39 5.27 -9.72
C VAL A 306 17.64 4.53 -11.04
N LYS A 307 18.42 5.12 -11.96
CA LYS A 307 18.82 4.44 -13.21
C LYS A 307 19.68 3.21 -12.93
N ASP A 308 20.64 3.32 -12.01
CA ASP A 308 21.54 2.22 -11.65
C ASP A 308 20.77 1.07 -10.99
N ILE A 309 19.85 1.35 -10.06
CA ILE A 309 18.97 0.34 -9.43
C ILE A 309 18.07 -0.34 -10.47
N ARG A 310 17.53 0.41 -11.44
CA ARG A 310 16.72 -0.18 -12.52
C ARG A 310 17.56 -1.13 -13.39
N ILE A 311 18.79 -0.77 -13.71
CA ILE A 311 19.72 -1.64 -14.46
C ILE A 311 20.05 -2.89 -13.64
N GLU A 312 20.28 -2.77 -12.34
CA GLU A 312 20.55 -3.91 -11.45
C GLU A 312 19.33 -4.84 -11.34
N LEU A 313 18.13 -4.28 -11.20
CA LEU A 313 16.88 -5.03 -11.17
C LEU A 313 16.67 -5.80 -12.47
N ASP A 314 16.86 -5.16 -13.63
CA ASP A 314 16.74 -5.81 -14.94
C ASP A 314 17.79 -6.92 -15.11
N ALA A 315 19.02 -6.72 -14.62
CA ALA A 315 20.06 -7.74 -14.61
C ALA A 315 19.69 -8.93 -13.73
N GLU A 316 19.11 -8.72 -12.55
CA GLU A 316 18.66 -9.80 -11.66
C GLU A 316 17.41 -10.51 -12.22
N ILE A 317 16.51 -9.80 -12.89
CA ILE A 317 15.40 -10.41 -13.64
C ILE A 317 15.93 -11.29 -14.77
N ALA A 318 16.94 -10.82 -15.52
CA ALA A 318 17.56 -11.62 -16.58
C ALA A 318 18.25 -12.87 -16.02
N ARG A 319 18.97 -12.72 -14.89
CA ARG A 319 19.64 -13.81 -14.20
C ARG A 319 18.66 -14.84 -13.64
N SER A 320 17.59 -14.40 -12.98
CA SER A 320 16.54 -15.29 -12.45
C SER A 320 15.80 -16.03 -13.58
N LYS A 321 15.49 -15.36 -14.69
CA LYS A 321 14.97 -16.00 -15.91
C LYS A 321 15.92 -17.07 -16.45
N GLN A 322 17.23 -16.79 -16.46
CA GLN A 322 18.24 -17.77 -16.90
C GLN A 322 18.33 -18.98 -15.94
N LEU A 323 18.22 -18.76 -14.63
CA LEU A 323 18.19 -19.84 -13.64
C LEU A 323 16.92 -20.69 -13.76
N LEU A 324 15.76 -20.05 -13.92
CA LEU A 324 14.48 -20.74 -14.14
C LEU A 324 14.49 -21.56 -15.43
N ALA A 325 15.07 -21.04 -16.51
CA ALA A 325 15.21 -21.78 -17.77
C ALA A 325 16.12 -23.02 -17.64
N ARG A 326 17.08 -23.00 -16.70
CA ARG A 326 18.03 -24.09 -16.47
C ARG A 326 17.52 -25.13 -15.48
N GLN A 327 16.51 -24.80 -14.68
CA GLN A 327 15.92 -25.76 -13.76
C GLN A 327 14.95 -26.67 -14.53
N PRO A 328 15.19 -28.00 -14.61
CA PRO A 328 14.26 -28.92 -15.23
C PRO A 328 12.93 -28.83 -14.49
N HIS A 329 11.85 -28.54 -15.23
CA HIS A 329 10.48 -28.38 -14.74
C HIS A 329 10.14 -29.42 -13.66
N PRO A 330 10.06 -29.03 -12.37
CA PRO A 330 9.50 -29.91 -11.36
C PRO A 330 8.00 -29.98 -11.61
N HIS A 331 7.51 -31.19 -11.88
CA HIS A 331 6.09 -31.48 -12.01
C HIS A 331 5.34 -31.00 -10.77
N THR A 332 4.52 -29.96 -10.96
CA THR A 332 3.31 -29.60 -10.21
C THR A 332 3.17 -30.24 -8.83
N LYS A 333 3.78 -29.60 -7.83
CA LYS A 333 3.20 -29.53 -6.49
C LYS A 333 3.16 -28.06 -6.14
N THR A 334 1.96 -27.58 -5.88
CA THR A 334 1.60 -26.22 -5.47
C THR A 334 2.49 -25.78 -4.32
N SER A 335 3.57 -25.07 -4.66
CA SER A 335 4.54 -24.53 -3.72
C SER A 335 3.96 -23.28 -3.08
N SER A 336 3.58 -23.41 -1.80
CA SER A 336 3.99 -22.40 -0.84
C SER A 336 5.48 -22.16 -1.08
N THR A 337 5.81 -20.94 -1.48
CA THR A 337 7.14 -20.48 -1.87
C THR A 337 8.20 -20.97 -0.91
N ASP A 338 9.08 -21.87 -1.38
CA ASP A 338 10.46 -22.03 -0.93
C ASP A 338 10.68 -21.84 0.58
N ALA A 339 9.86 -22.50 1.41
CA ALA A 339 10.04 -22.49 2.84
C ALA A 339 11.38 -23.19 3.10
N ASP A 340 12.42 -22.40 3.38
CA ASP A 340 13.75 -22.86 3.75
C ASP A 340 13.57 -24.07 4.70
N PRO A 341 14.19 -25.23 4.41
CA PRO A 341 14.02 -26.43 5.23
C PRO A 341 14.26 -26.18 6.73
N LYS A 342 15.03 -25.13 7.08
CA LYS A 342 15.17 -24.64 8.45
C LYS A 342 13.87 -24.12 9.06
N HIS A 343 13.07 -23.35 8.31
CA HIS A 343 11.78 -22.85 8.77
C HIS A 343 10.79 -23.99 9.01
N ALA A 344 10.78 -25.01 8.14
CA ALA A 344 9.96 -26.20 8.36
C ALA A 344 10.33 -26.95 9.65
N ALA A 345 11.63 -27.11 9.92
CA ALA A 345 12.11 -27.73 11.16
C ALA A 345 11.75 -26.92 12.41
N ILE A 346 11.83 -25.58 12.33
CA ILE A 346 11.44 -24.68 13.43
C ILE A 346 9.92 -24.75 13.69
N ILE A 347 9.10 -24.74 12.64
CA ILE A 347 7.64 -24.88 12.77
C ILE A 347 7.30 -26.23 13.42
N GLN A 348 7.94 -27.32 13.00
CA GLN A 348 7.76 -28.64 13.60
C GLN A 348 8.17 -28.65 15.08
N PHE A 349 9.30 -28.04 15.42
CA PHE A 349 9.75 -27.92 16.81
C PHE A 349 8.73 -27.17 17.69
N TYR A 350 8.20 -26.03 17.21
CA TYR A 350 7.18 -25.29 17.95
C TYR A 350 5.86 -26.07 18.07
N ARG A 351 5.48 -26.79 17.02
CA ARG A 351 4.31 -27.67 17.04
C ARG A 351 4.45 -28.74 18.12
N ASP A 352 5.59 -29.41 18.18
CA ASP A 352 5.83 -30.52 19.13
C ASP A 352 5.93 -30.02 20.59
N PHE A 353 6.38 -28.78 20.80
CA PHE A 353 6.54 -28.23 22.15
C PHE A 353 5.28 -27.55 22.70
N SER A 354 4.51 -26.88 21.85
CA SER A 354 3.38 -26.03 22.27
C SER A 354 2.02 -26.58 21.88
N ASN A 355 1.97 -27.64 21.05
CA ASN A 355 0.76 -28.14 20.42
C ASN A 355 -0.03 -27.09 19.62
N LEU A 356 0.59 -25.94 19.33
CA LEU A 356 0.02 -24.82 18.60
C LEU A 356 0.72 -24.72 17.23
N LEU A 357 -0.08 -24.72 16.16
CA LEU A 357 0.38 -24.57 14.80
C LEU A 357 -0.16 -23.27 14.20
N VAL A 358 0.73 -22.39 13.74
CA VAL A 358 0.37 -21.18 12.99
C VAL A 358 0.31 -21.53 11.51
N LEU A 359 -0.90 -21.57 10.95
CA LEU A 359 -1.15 -21.93 9.55
C LEU A 359 -0.91 -20.78 8.58
N ASN A 360 -1.29 -19.57 8.98
CA ASN A 360 -1.24 -18.39 8.11
C ASN A 360 -0.98 -17.14 8.93
N VAL A 361 -0.25 -16.20 8.34
CA VAL A 361 -0.01 -14.86 8.88
C VAL A 361 -0.40 -13.86 7.81
N LYS A 362 -1.42 -13.04 8.10
CA LYS A 362 -1.88 -11.96 7.23
C LYS A 362 -1.58 -10.62 7.88
N TRP A 363 -1.10 -9.68 7.08
CA TRP A 363 -0.88 -8.29 7.46
C TRP A 363 -2.06 -7.47 6.91
N GLU A 364 -2.86 -6.91 7.80
CA GLU A 364 -4.00 -6.06 7.45
C GLU A 364 -3.60 -4.59 7.66
N PRO A 365 -3.40 -3.80 6.59
CA PRO A 365 -2.97 -2.42 6.71
C PRO A 365 -4.05 -1.57 7.37
N ARG A 366 -3.66 -0.74 8.34
CA ARG A 366 -4.57 0.13 9.09
C ARG A 366 -4.26 1.60 8.83
N LYS A 367 -5.28 2.37 8.48
CA LYS A 367 -5.10 3.79 8.14
C LYS A 367 -4.71 4.59 9.40
N GLY A 368 -3.46 5.06 9.44
CA GLY A 368 -2.93 5.88 10.53
C GLY A 368 -2.43 5.12 11.77
N ALA A 369 -2.22 3.80 11.69
CA ALA A 369 -1.64 3.00 12.76
C ALA A 369 -0.69 1.92 12.20
N GLU A 370 0.02 1.18 13.08
CA GLU A 370 0.75 -0.03 12.68
C GLU A 370 -0.20 -1.06 12.05
N ASP A 371 0.30 -1.83 11.09
CA ASP A 371 -0.46 -2.90 10.44
C ASP A 371 -0.90 -3.96 11.46
N ASP A 372 -2.16 -4.38 11.37
CA ASP A 372 -2.71 -5.46 12.20
C ASP A 372 -2.15 -6.80 11.72
N ILE A 373 -1.66 -7.64 12.64
CA ILE A 373 -1.14 -8.97 12.31
C ILE A 373 -2.17 -10.02 12.70
N VAL A 374 -2.71 -10.74 11.71
CA VAL A 374 -3.70 -11.81 11.92
C VAL A 374 -3.04 -13.17 11.75
N HIS A 375 -2.90 -13.90 12.85
CA HIS A 375 -2.45 -15.29 12.88
C HIS A 375 -3.66 -16.22 12.82
N THR A 376 -3.66 -17.17 11.89
CA THR A 376 -4.60 -18.29 11.89
C THR A 376 -3.92 -19.49 12.52
N CYS A 377 -4.47 -19.96 13.63
CA CYS A 377 -3.85 -20.97 14.49
C CYS A 377 -4.73 -22.21 14.63
N VAL A 378 -4.10 -23.35 14.84
CA VAL A 378 -4.75 -24.59 15.25
C VAL A 378 -4.04 -25.11 16.49
N TYR A 379 -4.80 -25.32 17.56
CA TYR A 379 -4.31 -25.97 18.76
C TYR A 379 -4.82 -27.41 18.81
N THR A 380 -3.93 -28.38 19.00
CA THR A 380 -4.27 -29.82 19.02
C THR A 380 -3.98 -30.41 20.38
N TYR A 381 -5.00 -30.83 21.10
CA TYR A 381 -4.83 -31.59 22.34
C TYR A 381 -4.80 -33.08 22.02
N VAL A 382 -3.80 -33.79 22.55
CA VAL A 382 -3.63 -35.24 22.38
C VAL A 382 -3.73 -35.88 23.76
N ALA A 383 -4.79 -36.63 23.98
CA ALA A 383 -4.99 -37.41 25.20
C ALA A 383 -4.60 -38.86 24.95
N THR A 384 -3.72 -39.41 25.80
CA THR A 384 -3.46 -40.85 25.85
C THR A 384 -4.51 -41.48 26.75
N VAL A 385 -5.48 -42.14 26.13
CA VAL A 385 -6.54 -42.86 26.85
C VAL A 385 -6.10 -44.31 26.96
N LYS A 386 -6.03 -44.81 28.20
CA LYS A 386 -5.88 -46.24 28.44
C LYS A 386 -7.27 -46.87 28.33
N ASP A 387 -7.47 -47.65 27.28
CA ASP A 387 -8.69 -48.42 27.08
C ASP A 387 -8.72 -49.65 28.02
N GLU A 388 -9.90 -50.26 28.22
CA GLU A 388 -10.07 -51.48 29.03
C GLU A 388 -9.20 -52.64 28.53
N THR A 389 -8.86 -52.63 27.24
CA THR A 389 -7.95 -53.59 26.59
C THR A 389 -6.47 -53.37 26.90
N ASP A 390 -6.13 -52.46 27.84
CA ASP A 390 -4.77 -51.99 28.14
C ASP A 390 -4.03 -51.36 26.94
N ALA A 391 -4.69 -51.19 25.79
CA ALA A 391 -4.15 -50.49 24.64
C ALA A 391 -4.15 -48.97 24.88
N LEU A 392 -3.02 -48.33 24.58
CA LEU A 392 -2.90 -46.86 24.59
C LEU A 392 -3.47 -46.32 23.29
N GLU A 393 -4.69 -45.80 23.33
CA GLU A 393 -5.28 -45.07 22.21
C GLU A 393 -5.02 -43.56 22.36
N ASN A 394 -4.57 -42.93 21.27
CA ASN A 394 -4.32 -41.49 21.23
C ASN A 394 -5.53 -40.80 20.59
N VAL A 395 -6.36 -40.18 21.42
CA VAL A 395 -7.48 -39.36 20.94
C VAL A 395 -6.99 -37.92 20.80
N ALA A 396 -7.01 -37.41 19.58
CA ALA A 396 -6.64 -36.03 19.28
C ALA A 396 -7.88 -35.22 18.89
N LYS A 397 -8.08 -34.06 19.52
CA LYS A 397 -8.99 -33.03 19.00
C LYS A 397 -8.28 -31.71 18.85
N SER A 398 -8.74 -30.96 17.88
CA SER A 398 -8.16 -29.67 17.52
C SER A 398 -9.23 -28.59 17.49
N ILE A 399 -8.83 -27.40 17.90
CA ILE A 399 -9.63 -26.18 17.72
C ILE A 399 -8.88 -25.21 16.81
N SER A 400 -9.61 -24.63 15.88
CA SER A 400 -9.11 -23.62 14.95
C SER A 400 -9.52 -22.24 15.48
N PHE A 401 -8.62 -21.26 15.42
CA PHE A 401 -8.93 -19.89 15.84
C PHE A 401 -8.03 -18.88 15.14
N SER A 402 -8.36 -17.61 15.26
CA SER A 402 -7.51 -16.50 14.81
C SER A 402 -7.12 -15.61 15.99
N LEU A 403 -5.87 -15.13 15.95
CA LEU A 403 -5.32 -14.14 16.87
C LEU A 403 -4.94 -12.90 16.06
N ARG A 404 -5.63 -11.79 16.29
CA ARG A 404 -5.31 -10.49 15.69
C ARG A 404 -4.55 -9.65 16.70
N ALA A 405 -3.26 -9.43 16.47
CA ALA A 405 -2.45 -8.48 17.23
C ALA A 405 -2.60 -7.09 16.61
N TYR A 406 -2.97 -6.10 17.44
CA TYR A 406 -3.13 -4.72 17.03
C TYR A 406 -2.69 -3.78 18.14
N THR A 407 -2.31 -2.57 17.76
CA THR A 407 -1.99 -1.50 18.71
C THR A 407 -3.25 -0.66 18.93
N GLU A 408 -3.68 -0.57 20.18
CA GLU A 408 -4.80 0.29 20.58
C GLU A 408 -4.23 1.62 21.09
N VAL A 409 -4.62 2.73 20.44
CA VAL A 409 -4.26 4.07 20.90
C VAL A 409 -5.18 4.39 22.07
N SER A 410 -4.63 4.42 23.28
CA SER A 410 -5.37 4.85 24.47
C SER A 410 -5.81 6.31 24.31
N GLU A 411 -7.03 6.64 24.75
CA GLU A 411 -7.54 8.03 24.76
C GLU A 411 -6.93 8.88 25.89
N SER A 412 -6.00 8.32 26.66
CA SER A 412 -5.27 9.04 27.71
C SER A 412 -4.34 10.11 27.14
N GLU A 413 -4.16 11.21 27.88
CA GLU A 413 -3.27 12.32 27.52
C GLU A 413 -1.82 11.88 27.26
N ASP A 414 -1.40 10.78 27.92
CA ASP A 414 -0.18 10.05 27.60
C ASP A 414 -0.53 8.84 26.70
N PRO A 415 -0.20 8.89 25.40
CA PRO A 415 -0.50 7.81 24.46
C PRO A 415 0.47 6.64 24.67
N GLU A 416 0.27 5.86 25.75
CA GLU A 416 0.92 4.58 25.90
C GLU A 416 0.31 3.60 24.89
N MET A 417 1.11 3.19 23.91
CA MET A 417 0.72 2.26 22.85
C MET A 417 0.67 0.85 23.40
N ASP A 418 -0.48 0.45 23.95
CA ASP A 418 -0.68 -0.90 24.47
C ASP A 418 -1.06 -1.87 23.35
N ARG A 419 -0.22 -2.89 23.14
CA ARG A 419 -0.50 -3.98 22.19
C ARG A 419 -1.54 -4.92 22.77
N ARG A 420 -2.62 -5.16 22.01
CA ARG A 420 -3.69 -6.09 22.35
C ARG A 420 -3.79 -7.22 21.34
N VAL A 421 -4.35 -8.33 21.80
CA VAL A 421 -4.61 -9.52 20.98
C VAL A 421 -6.10 -9.83 21.06
N LYS A 422 -6.76 -9.90 19.90
CA LYS A 422 -8.15 -10.35 19.76
C LYS A 422 -8.16 -11.82 19.35
N TYR A 423 -8.72 -12.67 20.20
CA TYR A 423 -9.04 -14.05 19.91
C TYR A 423 -10.39 -14.14 19.20
N THR A 424 -10.48 -14.93 18.14
CA THR A 424 -11.75 -15.24 17.47
C THR A 424 -11.75 -16.71 17.06
N PRO A 425 -12.61 -17.54 17.67
CA PRO A 425 -12.66 -18.96 17.33
C PRO A 425 -13.17 -19.16 15.90
N LEU A 426 -12.65 -20.18 15.23
CA LEU A 426 -12.99 -20.52 13.85
C LEU A 426 -13.59 -21.92 13.80
N GLU A 427 -14.55 -22.11 12.90
CA GLU A 427 -15.15 -23.43 12.64
C GLU A 427 -15.78 -24.11 13.86
N LEU A 428 -16.19 -23.35 14.88
CA LEU A 428 -16.86 -23.92 16.06
C LEU A 428 -18.06 -24.76 15.65
N GLU A 429 -18.80 -24.34 14.62
CA GLU A 429 -19.97 -25.04 14.08
C GLU A 429 -19.73 -26.53 13.74
N LYS A 430 -18.49 -26.93 13.48
CA LYS A 430 -18.13 -28.34 13.18
C LYS A 430 -17.95 -29.20 14.43
N LEU A 431 -17.87 -28.59 15.61
CA LEU A 431 -17.75 -29.27 16.90
C LEU A 431 -19.13 -29.57 17.48
N SER A 432 -19.23 -30.62 18.31
CA SER A 432 -20.47 -30.95 19.03
C SER A 432 -20.86 -29.81 19.98
N ASP A 433 -22.16 -29.63 20.19
CA ASP A 433 -22.67 -28.55 21.03
C ASP A 433 -22.23 -28.71 22.50
N ASP A 434 -22.18 -29.94 23.01
CA ASP A 434 -21.67 -30.24 24.36
C ASP A 434 -20.20 -29.84 24.52
N PHE A 435 -19.38 -30.07 23.48
CA PHE A 435 -17.99 -29.66 23.49
C PHE A 435 -17.84 -28.13 23.45
N LYS A 436 -18.70 -27.43 22.69
CA LYS A 436 -18.72 -25.96 22.67
C LYS A 436 -19.08 -25.38 24.03
N GLU A 437 -20.06 -25.96 24.72
CA GLU A 437 -20.45 -25.52 26.06
C GLU A 437 -19.29 -25.69 27.05
N ARG A 438 -18.59 -26.84 26.97
CA ARG A 438 -17.41 -27.12 27.81
C ARG A 438 -16.18 -26.29 27.50
N LEU A 439 -16.04 -25.77 26.29
CA LEU A 439 -14.99 -24.79 25.96
C LEU A 439 -15.16 -23.48 26.75
N GLY A 440 -16.35 -23.19 27.29
CA GLY A 440 -16.62 -22.02 28.12
C GLY A 440 -16.29 -20.72 27.39
N PHE A 441 -15.46 -19.87 28.00
CA PHE A 441 -15.11 -18.57 27.41
C PHE A 441 -14.40 -18.66 26.05
N LEU A 442 -13.73 -19.79 25.75
CA LEU A 442 -13.05 -20.02 24.47
C LEU A 442 -14.00 -20.25 23.29
N ALA A 443 -15.28 -20.54 23.55
CA ALA A 443 -16.31 -20.58 22.53
C ALA A 443 -16.67 -19.17 22.02
N SER A 444 -16.24 -18.11 22.73
CA SER A 444 -16.51 -16.72 22.38
C SER A 444 -15.24 -15.97 21.99
N GLY A 445 -15.37 -14.95 21.14
CA GLY A 445 -14.26 -14.05 20.83
C GLY A 445 -14.05 -13.03 21.93
N PHE A 446 -12.79 -12.80 22.33
CA PHE A 446 -12.44 -11.84 23.37
C PHE A 446 -11.08 -11.17 23.08
N THR A 447 -10.77 -10.11 23.83
CA THR A 447 -9.52 -9.35 23.69
C THR A 447 -8.76 -9.34 25.00
N PHE A 448 -7.43 -9.45 24.92
CA PHE A 448 -6.56 -9.39 26.09
C PHE A 448 -5.24 -8.66 25.76
N PRO A 449 -4.53 -8.10 26.74
CA PRO A 449 -3.22 -7.47 26.53
C PRO A 449 -2.18 -8.48 26.01
N HIS A 450 -1.30 -8.06 25.10
CA HIS A 450 -0.28 -8.95 24.53
C HIS A 450 0.62 -9.60 25.60
N LYS A 451 0.90 -8.87 26.70
CA LYS A 451 1.65 -9.37 27.87
C LYS A 451 1.02 -10.61 28.53
N GLN A 452 -0.28 -10.87 28.30
CA GLN A 452 -1.03 -12.01 28.84
C GLN A 452 -1.14 -13.19 27.86
N ALA A 453 -0.47 -13.16 26.71
CA ALA A 453 -0.53 -14.25 25.72
C ALA A 453 -0.08 -15.61 26.28
N ALA A 454 0.90 -15.62 27.19
CA ALA A 454 1.33 -16.85 27.87
C ALA A 454 0.24 -17.40 28.81
N LEU A 455 -0.50 -16.53 29.50
CA LEU A 455 -1.62 -16.93 30.36
C LEU A 455 -2.77 -17.50 29.51
N PHE A 456 -3.06 -16.87 28.37
CA PHE A 456 -4.04 -17.37 27.42
C PHE A 456 -3.71 -18.80 26.97
N LEU A 457 -2.46 -19.07 26.57
CA LEU A 457 -2.07 -20.42 26.13
C LEU A 457 -2.18 -21.45 27.28
N GLY A 458 -1.80 -21.08 28.50
CA GLY A 458 -1.99 -21.94 29.67
C GLY A 458 -3.47 -22.23 29.96
N SER A 459 -4.34 -21.23 29.85
CA SER A 459 -5.80 -21.42 29.98
C SER A 459 -6.38 -22.25 28.84
N LEU A 460 -5.88 -22.08 27.61
CA LEU A 460 -6.27 -22.87 26.44
C LEU A 460 -5.99 -24.35 26.66
N THR A 461 -4.78 -24.69 27.14
CA THR A 461 -4.40 -26.07 27.45
C THR A 461 -5.28 -26.69 28.53
N ARG A 462 -5.48 -25.98 29.65
CA ARG A 462 -6.32 -26.46 30.76
C ARG A 462 -7.78 -26.64 30.35
N GLN A 463 -8.35 -25.69 29.61
CA GLN A 463 -9.74 -25.77 29.18
C GLN A 463 -9.96 -26.92 28.18
N MET A 464 -9.00 -27.16 27.29
CA MET A 464 -9.03 -28.31 26.39
C MET A 464 -8.94 -29.62 27.16
N GLU A 465 -8.05 -29.74 28.15
CA GLU A 465 -7.97 -30.91 29.03
C GLU A 465 -9.31 -31.18 29.75
N THR A 466 -9.89 -30.15 30.39
CA THR A 466 -11.19 -30.27 31.08
C THR A 466 -12.32 -30.66 30.12
N ALA A 467 -12.39 -30.05 28.94
CA ALA A 467 -13.46 -30.34 27.98
C ALA A 467 -13.40 -31.77 27.43
N PHE A 468 -12.22 -32.38 27.37
CA PHE A 468 -12.03 -33.77 26.98
C PHE A 468 -12.34 -34.76 28.10
N GLU A 469 -11.92 -34.48 29.34
CA GLU A 469 -12.16 -35.37 30.47
C GLU A 469 -13.65 -35.59 30.72
N SER A 470 -14.48 -34.55 30.56
CA SER A 470 -15.93 -34.64 30.76
C SER A 470 -16.65 -35.49 29.72
N GLU A 471 -16.13 -35.59 28.49
CA GLU A 471 -16.76 -36.43 27.45
C GLU A 471 -16.60 -37.91 27.76
N ARG A 472 -15.50 -38.26 28.42
CA ARG A 472 -15.22 -39.63 28.83
C ARG A 472 -16.15 -40.12 29.94
N THR A 473 -16.54 -39.21 30.85
CA THR A 473 -17.41 -39.59 31.98
C THR A 473 -18.85 -39.83 31.58
N GLU A 474 -19.34 -39.16 30.53
CA GLU A 474 -20.72 -39.33 30.07
C GLU A 474 -20.91 -40.59 29.25
N SER A 475 -19.95 -40.96 28.38
CA SER A 475 -20.06 -42.19 27.58
C SER A 475 -20.10 -43.46 28.43
N ALA A 476 -19.43 -43.46 29.59
CA ALA A 476 -19.41 -44.62 30.48
C ALA A 476 -20.70 -44.79 31.33
N ALA A 477 -21.51 -43.74 31.46
CA ALA A 477 -22.73 -43.79 32.27
C ALA A 477 -23.89 -44.44 31.49
N ASP A 478 -24.04 -44.14 30.19
CA ASP A 478 -25.12 -44.67 29.36
C ASP A 478 -24.99 -46.18 29.11
N GLU A 479 -23.78 -46.71 28.93
CA GLU A 479 -23.58 -48.15 28.67
C GLU A 479 -23.94 -49.04 29.88
N HIS A 480 -23.94 -48.49 31.09
CA HIS A 480 -24.31 -49.24 32.30
C HIS A 480 -25.83 -49.26 32.55
N GLU A 481 -26.59 -48.34 31.99
CA GLU A 481 -28.05 -48.27 32.15
C GLU A 481 -28.75 -49.20 31.14
N GLU A 482 -28.28 -49.24 29.89
CA GLU A 482 -28.86 -50.14 28.85
C GLU A 482 -28.66 -51.63 29.20
N ARG A 483 -27.54 -51.98 29.86
CA ARG A 483 -27.28 -53.37 30.27
C ARG A 483 -28.10 -53.85 31.48
N ARG A 484 -28.86 -52.96 32.14
CA ARG A 484 -29.75 -53.33 33.25
C ARG A 484 -31.19 -53.61 32.80
N GLU A 485 -31.59 -53.20 31.60
CA GLU A 485 -32.95 -53.45 31.10
C GLU A 485 -33.08 -54.73 30.24
N GLU A 486 -31.97 -55.35 29.82
CA GLU A 486 -31.98 -56.64 29.10
C GLU A 486 -31.89 -57.87 30.04
N VAL A 487 -32.51 -57.79 31.22
CA VAL A 487 -32.84 -58.98 32.03
C VAL A 487 -34.37 -59.04 32.12
N VAL A 488 -35.00 -59.33 30.97
CA VAL A 488 -36.42 -59.68 30.92
C VAL A 488 -36.53 -61.20 31.08
N ASP A 489 -37.36 -61.57 32.04
CA ASP A 489 -37.69 -62.92 32.50
C ASP A 489 -37.82 -63.96 31.38
N VAL A 490 -36.96 -64.99 31.43
CA VAL A 490 -37.18 -66.28 30.76
C VAL A 490 -37.65 -67.28 31.83
N ASP A 491 -38.83 -67.03 32.39
CA ASP A 491 -39.58 -68.00 33.20
C ASP A 491 -40.99 -68.11 32.59
N ASP A 492 -41.10 -68.85 31.47
CA ASP A 492 -42.31 -69.59 31.08
C ASP A 492 -42.03 -70.36 29.77
N LEU A 493 -41.57 -71.61 29.89
CA LEU A 493 -41.79 -72.69 28.92
C LEU A 493 -41.52 -74.08 29.50
#